data_AF-A0A836VZZ3-F1
#
_entry.id   AF-A0A836VZZ3-F1
#
_cell.length_a   1.000
_cell.length_b   1.000
_cell.length_c   1.000
_cell.angle_alpha   90.00
_cell.angle_beta   90.00
_cell.angle_gamma   90.00
#
_symmetry.space_group_name_H-M   'P 1'
#
loop_
_entity.id
_entity.type
_entity.pdbx_description
1 polymer ?
#
loop_
_entity_poly.entity_id
_entity_poly.type
_entity_poly.pdbx_seq_one_letter_code
_entity_poly.pdbx_strand_id
1 'polypeptide(L)' 'MNTFRCLLSEVLGTFWICFVSIGVVLSATSPFKSGIGWIGEALAYGFAWAVALSVLGGISRAHLNPAITLADLKLLPQT' A
#
# COMPACT_ATOMS: atom_id res chain seq x y z
N MET A 1 -7.68 6.07 20.15
CA MET A 1 -7.31 5.27 18.97
C MET A 1 -7.41 3.81 19.36
N ASN A 2 -8.26 3.01 18.70
CA ASN A 2 -8.37 1.59 19.04
C ASN A 2 -7.22 0.84 18.34
N THR A 3 -6.23 0.40 19.11
CA THR A 3 -5.01 -0.24 18.60
C THR A 3 -5.32 -1.44 17.71
N PHE A 4 -6.30 -2.26 18.08
CA PHE A 4 -6.70 -3.41 17.26
C PHE A 4 -7.23 -2.98 15.90
N ARG A 5 -8.04 -1.92 15.84
CA ARG A 5 -8.55 -1.37 14.56
C ARG A 5 -7.41 -0.83 13.68
N CYS A 6 -6.42 -0.17 14.27
CA CYS A 6 -5.26 0.35 13.52
C CYS A 6 -4.36 -0.78 13.02
N LEU A 7 -4.10 -1.81 13.83
CA LEU A 7 -3.32 -2.96 13.39
C LEU A 7 -4.02 -3.70 12.25
N LEU A 8 -5.34 -3.89 12.36
CA LEU A 8 -6.12 -4.54 11.31
C LEU A 8 -6.12 -3.73 10.02
N SER A 9 -6.24 -2.39 10.09
CA SER A 9 -6.15 -1.55 8.88
C SER A 9 -4.77 -1.62 8.24
N GLU A 10 -3.68 -1.61 9.02
CA GLU A 10 -2.32 -1.77 8.48
C GLU A 10 -2.15 -3.13 7.79
N VAL A 11 -2.59 -4.24 8.40
CA VAL A 11 -2.51 -5.58 7.80
C VAL A 11 -3.30 -5.66 6.50
N LEU A 12 -4.55 -5.19 6.50
CA LEU A 12 -5.41 -5.22 5.31
C LEU A 12 -4.88 -4.31 4.19
N GLY A 13 -4.35 -3.14 4.53
CA GLY A 13 -3.78 -2.22 3.56
C GLY A 13 -2.47 -2.75 2.96
N THR A 14 -1.57 -3.33 3.78
CA THR A 14 -0.35 -3.98 3.28
C THR A 14 -0.70 -5.19 2.41
N PHE A 15 -1.69 -6.01 2.80
CA PHE A 15 -2.18 -7.10 1.96
C PHE A 15 -2.68 -6.59 0.61
N TRP A 16 -3.51 -5.54 0.60
CA TRP A 16 -4.05 -4.95 -0.62
C TRP A 16 -2.95 -4.49 -1.59
N ILE A 17 -1.98 -3.70 -1.11
CA ILE A 17 -0.91 -3.22 -1.98
C ILE A 17 -0.04 -4.37 -2.48
N CYS A 18 0.24 -5.40 -1.67
CA CYS A 18 0.99 -6.58 -2.11
C CYS A 18 0.21 -7.41 -3.15
N PHE A 19 -1.08 -7.65 -2.90
CA PHE A 19 -1.93 -8.43 -3.78
C PHE A 19 -2.05 -7.79 -5.16
N VAL A 20 -2.38 -6.49 -5.21
CA VAL A 20 -2.45 -5.76 -6.47
C VAL A 20 -1.08 -5.71 -7.13
N SER A 21 -0.01 -5.47 -6.37
CA SER A 21 1.35 -5.40 -6.92
C SER A 21 1.77 -6.68 -7.63
N ILE A 22 1.54 -7.83 -6.99
CA ILE A 22 1.84 -9.13 -7.61
C ILE A 22 0.99 -9.33 -8.88
N GLY A 23 -0.29 -8.95 -8.84
CA GLY A 23 -1.16 -8.98 -10.03
C GLY A 23 -0.64 -8.13 -11.18
N VAL A 24 -0.12 -6.93 -10.90
CA VAL A 24 0.49 -6.04 -11.91
C VAL A 24 1.74 -6.68 -12.51
N VAL A 25 2.65 -7.22 -11.69
CA VAL A 25 3.85 -7.94 -12.18
C VAL A 25 3.48 -9.14 -13.05
N LEU A 26 2.49 -9.93 -12.63
CA LEU A 26 2.00 -11.06 -13.40
C LEU A 26 1.42 -10.61 -14.75
N SER A 27 0.72 -9.48 -14.78
CA SER A 27 0.18 -8.90 -16.02
C SER A 27 1.25 -8.43 -17.01
N ALA A 28 2.50 -8.28 -16.58
CA ALA A 28 3.64 -7.95 -17.43
C ALA A 28 4.31 -9.19 -18.03
N THR A 29 3.99 -10.39 -17.53
CA THR A 29 4.73 -11.63 -17.80
C THR A 29 3.85 -12.66 -18.53
N SER A 30 4.43 -13.45 -19.43
CA SER A 30 3.72 -14.58 -20.06
C SER A 30 3.30 -15.62 -19.02
N PRO A 31 2.12 -16.26 -19.15
CA PRO A 31 1.15 -16.15 -20.25
C PRO A 31 0.13 -15.00 -20.10
N PHE A 32 0.19 -14.23 -19.00
CA PHE A 32 -0.83 -13.24 -18.63
C PHE A 32 -0.53 -11.81 -19.13
N LYS A 33 0.34 -11.69 -20.15
CA LYS A 33 0.82 -10.40 -20.65
C LYS A 33 -0.34 -9.55 -21.18
N SER A 34 -0.66 -8.46 -20.49
CA SER A 34 -1.81 -7.59 -20.79
C SER A 34 -1.52 -6.51 -21.85
N GLY A 35 -0.25 -6.17 -22.07
CA GLY A 35 0.15 -5.15 -23.06
C GLY A 35 -0.01 -3.69 -22.61
N ILE A 36 -0.32 -3.43 -21.33
CA ILE A 36 -0.52 -2.08 -20.78
C ILE A 36 0.76 -1.21 -20.71
N GLY A 37 1.93 -1.86 -20.81
CA GLY A 37 3.24 -1.20 -20.74
C GLY A 37 3.57 -0.63 -19.35
N TRP A 38 4.79 -0.12 -19.19
CA TRP A 38 5.33 0.30 -17.88
C TRP A 38 4.57 1.48 -17.26
N ILE A 39 4.00 2.36 -18.07
CA ILE A 39 3.17 3.47 -17.57
C ILE A 39 1.87 2.94 -16.96
N GLY A 40 1.23 1.96 -17.62
CA GLY A 40 0.03 1.32 -17.11
C GLY A 40 0.30 0.58 -15.80
N GLU A 41 1.43 -0.12 -15.71
CA GLU A 41 1.87 -0.78 -14.48
C GLU A 41 2.12 0.23 -13.34
N ALA A 42 2.91 1.28 -13.60
CA ALA A 42 3.20 2.33 -12.62
C ALA A 42 1.90 2.98 -12.10
N LEU A 43 0.94 3.24 -12.99
CA LEU A 43 -0.35 3.80 -12.62
C LEU A 43 -1.19 2.83 -11.79
N ALA A 44 -1.17 1.53 -12.10
CA ALA A 44 -1.87 0.51 -11.33
C ALA A 44 -1.32 0.40 -9.89
N TYR A 45 0.00 0.40 -9.71
CA TYR A 45 0.60 0.47 -8.37
C TYR A 45 0.19 1.74 -7.63
N GLY A 46 0.25 2.89 -8.31
CA GLY A 46 -0.13 4.19 -7.75
C GLY A 46 -1.59 4.24 -7.31
N PHE A 47 -2.51 3.70 -8.11
CA PHE A 47 -3.93 3.62 -7.74
C PHE A 47 -4.19 2.65 -6.59
N ALA A 48 -3.47 1.53 -6.51
CA ALA A 48 -3.56 0.65 -5.35
C ALA A 48 -3.25 1.41 -4.05
N TRP A 49 -2.19 2.22 -4.06
CA TRP A 49 -1.84 3.11 -2.97
C TRP A 49 -2.90 4.18 -2.70
N ALA A 50 -3.38 4.89 -3.73
CA ALA A 50 -4.40 5.93 -3.59
C ALA A 50 -5.68 5.41 -2.93
N VAL A 51 -6.12 4.21 -3.31
CA VAL A 51 -7.28 3.52 -2.70
C VAL A 51 -7.00 3.20 -1.23
N ALA A 52 -5.85 2.60 -0.93
CA ALA A 52 -5.50 2.21 0.43
C ALA A 52 -5.43 3.43 1.37
N LEU A 53 -4.80 4.52 0.92
CA LEU A 53 -4.71 5.77 1.67
C LEU A 53 -6.09 6.41 1.90
N SER A 54 -6.95 6.42 0.87
CA SER A 54 -8.29 7.01 0.96
C SER A 54 -9.21 6.28 1.93
N VAL A 55 -9.09 4.95 2.01
CA VAL A 55 -9.95 4.11 2.87
C VAL A 55 -9.39 3.99 4.30
N LEU A 56 -8.07 3.83 4.45
CA LEU A 56 -7.44 3.43 5.71
C LEU A 56 -6.71 4.59 6.41
N GLY A 57 -6.46 5.70 5.71
CA GLY A 57 -5.71 6.85 6.25
C GLY A 57 -6.35 7.45 7.50
N GLY A 58 -7.68 7.52 7.55
CA GLY A 58 -8.41 8.00 8.73
C GLY A 58 -8.40 7.03 9.93
N ILE A 59 -7.91 5.80 9.76
CA ILE A 59 -7.91 4.76 10.80
C ILE A 59 -6.51 4.62 11.42
N SER A 60 -5.47 4.41 10.60
CA SER A 60 -4.10 4.16 11.07
C SER A 60 -3.06 5.12 10.51
N ARG A 61 -3.47 6.17 9.77
CA ARG A 61 -2.60 7.00 8.90
C ARG A 61 -2.09 6.25 7.66
N ALA A 62 -2.45 4.97 7.52
CA ALA A 62 -2.13 4.10 6.40
C ALA A 62 -0.63 4.14 6.05
N HIS A 63 0.22 3.75 7.00
CA HIS A 63 1.65 3.63 6.75
C HIS A 63 1.94 2.48 5.78
N LEU A 64 1.25 1.34 6.00
CA LEU A 64 1.25 0.13 5.19
C LEU A 64 2.64 -0.45 4.91
N ASN A 65 3.65 0.02 5.65
CA ASN A 65 5.06 -0.26 5.45
C ASN A 65 5.81 0.01 6.77
N PRO A 66 6.56 -0.97 7.30
CA PRO A 66 7.36 -0.78 8.51
C PRO A 66 8.38 0.37 8.43
N ALA A 67 8.98 0.60 7.26
CA ALA A 67 9.95 1.70 7.08
C ALA A 67 9.28 3.08 7.23
N ILE A 68 8.04 3.23 6.74
CA ILE A 68 7.25 4.46 6.89
C ILE A 68 6.87 4.65 8.36
N THR A 69 6.42 3.59 9.03
CA THR A 69 6.11 3.64 10.47
C THR A 69 7.32 4.03 11.30
N LEU A 70 8.51 3.49 10.99
CA LEU A 70 9.74 3.87 11.68
C LEU A 70 10.18 5.30 11.37
N ALA A 71 9.98 5.78 10.14
CA ALA A 71 10.27 7.16 9.78
C ALA A 71 9.36 8.13 10.56
N ASP A 72 8.05 7.86 10.61
CA ASP A 72 7.10 8.68 11.37
C ASP A 72 7.47 8.72 12.87
N LEU A 73 7.86 7.58 13.45
CA LEU A 73 8.32 7.50 14.84
C LEU A 73 9.57 8.37 15.09
N LYS A 74 10.49 8.43 14.13
CA LYS A 74 11.72 9.26 14.23
C LYS A 74 11.46 10.75 14.01
N LEU A 75 10.38 11.11 13.33
CA LEU A 75 9.99 12.50 13.06
C LEU A 75 9.13 13.10 14.17
N LEU A 76 8.68 12.29 15.14
CA LEU A 76 8.06 12.82 16.34
C LEU A 76 9.10 13.61 17.16
N PRO A 77 8.80 14.86 17.55
CA PRO A 77 9.64 15.59 18.48
C PRO A 77 9.80 14.76 19.75
N GLN A 78 11.03 14.40 20.08
CA GLN A 78 11.40 13.66 21.29
C GLN A 78 11.31 14.63 22.48
N THR A 79 10.10 14.97 22.92
CA THR A 79 9.87 15.69 24.19
C THR A 79 9.76 14.71 25.33
#